data_AF-J0K9Y8-F1
#
_entry.id   AF-J0K9Y8-F1
#
_cell.length_a   1.000
_cell.length_b   1.000
_cell.length_c   1.000
_cell.angle_alpha   90.00
_cell.angle_beta   90.00
_cell.angle_gamma   90.00
#
_symmetry.space_group_name_H-M   'P 1'
#
loop_
_entity.id
_entity.type
_entity.pdbx_description
1 polymer ?
#
loop_
_entity_poly.entity_id
_entity_poly.type
_entity_poly.pdbx_seq_one_letter_code
_entity_poly.pdbx_strand_id
1 'polypeptide(L)'
;QWIVLGPDDDIIHGGGGNDVVGSEAGDDQVYGDAGDDIVFGGAGNDLLSGGTGSDKLNGGTGFDVAIQEGARTDYTVTLDGAGVKLTHTASGVSDWLVDVEQVRFATGPSLTVAHSAAEEAGAYLFQKWLGRDLSQGEGTIIQSLTGKTALEVATLFAQFFPTQTAGKTAAQLLEGMASAGAIRVDAIREVTVTGDAGNNAISPTLGLARYVDGGAGIDTVVLPATLAQTHIQAQGNGNFTLQRMTDGAMLDVTRVERVSFSDTRLALDLNGNAGQAAKLLGALAGPGMLANKGVVGEVIRLLDAGATSQSIAGLGLQLLGASTPTQVAQTLWTNVVGRAGTDSELKILTDILAGGVSAAELVVLAANLEANAVRIDLVGLTAKGLEFA
;
A
#
# COMPACT_ATOMS: atom_id res chain seq x y z
N GLN A 1 -13.87 -1.10 18.71
CA GLN A 1 -14.13 0.12 17.91
C GLN A 1 -13.26 0.09 16.66
N TRP A 2 -13.35 1.08 15.77
CA TRP A 2 -12.51 1.20 14.58
C TRP A 2 -11.96 2.63 14.47
N ILE A 3 -10.64 2.80 14.58
CA ILE A 3 -9.96 4.10 14.53
C ILE A 3 -8.74 3.96 13.60
N VAL A 4 -8.73 4.71 12.50
CA VAL A 4 -7.55 4.82 11.62
C VAL A 4 -7.31 6.29 11.28
N LEU A 5 -6.09 6.76 11.52
CA LEU A 5 -5.67 8.13 11.20
C LEU A 5 -4.84 8.18 9.91
N GLY A 6 -4.49 9.41 9.51
CA GLY A 6 -3.96 9.70 8.18
C GLY A 6 -2.45 9.44 8.05
N PRO A 7 -1.77 10.19 7.15
CA PRO A 7 -0.34 10.00 6.86
C PRO A 7 0.61 10.89 7.70
N ASP A 8 0.12 11.53 8.76
CA ASP A 8 0.91 12.43 9.62
C ASP A 8 1.30 11.71 10.91
N ASP A 9 2.37 12.14 11.59
CA ASP A 9 2.78 11.57 12.88
C ASP A 9 1.67 11.77 13.95
N ASP A 10 1.08 10.66 14.39
CA ASP A 10 -0.11 10.62 15.20
C ASP A 10 0.11 9.93 16.57
N ILE A 11 -0.79 10.22 17.52
CA ILE A 11 -0.90 9.51 18.80
C ILE A 11 -2.33 9.02 18.96
N ILE A 12 -2.50 7.70 19.07
CA ILE A 12 -3.80 7.03 18.94
C ILE A 12 -4.04 6.10 20.13
N HIS A 13 -5.24 6.18 20.71
CA HIS A 13 -5.67 5.35 21.83
C HIS A 13 -7.02 4.67 21.51
N GLY A 14 -7.06 3.34 21.59
CA GLY A 14 -8.29 2.54 21.46
C GLY A 14 -9.22 2.69 22.66
N GLY A 15 -8.64 2.82 23.85
CA GLY A 15 -9.37 3.01 25.09
C GLY A 15 -9.78 1.69 25.74
N GLY A 16 -11.02 1.24 25.52
CA GLY A 16 -11.53 0.08 26.26
C GLY A 16 -12.50 -0.74 25.43
N GLY A 17 -12.40 -2.06 25.59
CA GLY A 17 -13.04 -3.04 24.74
C GLY A 17 -12.10 -3.52 23.64
N ASN A 18 -12.60 -4.39 22.77
CA ASN A 18 -11.79 -4.92 21.67
C ASN A 18 -11.85 -3.95 20.49
N ASP A 19 -10.70 -3.38 20.17
CA ASP A 19 -10.52 -2.29 19.23
C ASP A 19 -9.66 -2.68 18.01
N VAL A 20 -9.91 -1.99 16.90
CA VAL A 20 -9.05 -1.99 15.73
C VAL A 20 -8.53 -0.55 15.60
N VAL A 21 -7.24 -0.37 15.83
CA VAL A 21 -6.59 0.93 15.98
C VAL A 21 -5.34 0.97 15.11
N GLY A 22 -5.15 2.04 14.36
CA GLY A 22 -3.92 2.21 13.60
C GLY A 22 -3.81 3.50 12.82
N SER A 23 -2.80 3.58 11.98
CA SER A 23 -2.51 4.71 11.11
C SER A 23 -2.11 4.22 9.71
N GLU A 24 -2.02 5.18 8.79
CA GLU A 24 -1.60 4.91 7.41
C GLU A 24 -0.09 5.08 7.26
N ALA A 25 0.41 6.30 7.46
CA ALA A 25 1.82 6.64 7.37
C ALA A 25 2.18 7.66 8.45
N GLY A 26 3.48 7.86 8.70
CA GLY A 26 3.96 8.71 9.79
C GLY A 26 4.77 7.90 10.78
N ASP A 27 5.55 8.56 11.65
CA ASP A 27 6.18 7.91 12.79
C ASP A 27 5.19 7.95 13.98
N ASP A 28 4.34 6.92 14.11
CA ASP A 28 3.14 6.96 14.95
C ASP A 28 3.32 6.32 16.33
N GLN A 29 2.43 6.69 17.25
CA GLN A 29 2.26 6.01 18.53
C GLN A 29 0.85 5.44 18.65
N VAL A 30 0.72 4.12 18.57
CA VAL A 30 -0.58 3.45 18.50
C VAL A 30 -0.77 2.53 19.71
N TYR A 31 -1.80 2.82 20.51
CA TYR A 31 -2.14 2.11 21.73
C TYR A 31 -3.53 1.46 21.60
N GLY A 32 -3.63 0.14 21.76
CA GLY A 32 -4.89 -0.60 21.89
C GLY A 32 -5.60 -0.32 23.22
N ASP A 33 -4.80 -0.21 24.28
CA ASP A 33 -5.20 0.00 25.67
C ASP A 33 -5.82 -1.26 26.31
N ALA A 34 -7.14 -1.34 26.52
CA ALA A 34 -7.73 -2.43 27.31
C ALA A 34 -8.71 -3.28 26.51
N GLY A 35 -8.34 -4.51 26.17
CA GLY A 35 -9.18 -5.45 25.42
C GLY A 35 -8.33 -6.40 24.60
N ASP A 36 -8.95 -7.27 23.80
CA ASP A 36 -8.21 -8.00 22.76
C ASP A 36 -8.23 -7.17 21.48
N ASP A 37 -7.10 -6.52 21.18
CA ASP A 37 -7.00 -5.46 20.16
C ASP A 37 -6.26 -5.90 18.89
N ILE A 38 -6.52 -5.17 17.81
CA ILE A 38 -5.72 -5.19 16.58
C ILE A 38 -5.12 -3.81 16.41
N VAL A 39 -3.79 -3.74 16.56
CA VAL A 39 -3.00 -2.51 16.53
C VAL A 39 -2.08 -2.57 15.30
N PHE A 40 -2.10 -1.55 14.45
CA PHE A 40 -1.18 -1.47 13.32
C PHE A 40 -0.60 -0.06 13.11
N GLY A 41 0.70 0.03 12.86
CA GLY A 41 1.41 1.29 12.66
C GLY A 41 1.30 1.83 11.24
N GLY A 42 1.50 0.98 10.25
CA GLY A 42 1.45 1.42 8.86
C GLY A 42 2.86 1.74 8.36
N ALA A 43 3.01 2.83 7.62
CA ALA A 43 4.29 3.20 7.03
C ALA A 43 5.05 4.25 7.84
N GLY A 44 6.20 3.90 8.39
CA GLY A 44 7.03 4.79 9.19
C GLY A 44 7.68 4.01 10.33
N ASN A 45 8.27 4.70 11.29
CA ASN A 45 8.86 4.04 12.44
C ASN A 45 7.91 4.17 13.63
N ASP A 46 7.14 3.12 13.86
CA ASP A 46 6.02 3.19 14.78
C ASP A 46 6.38 2.69 16.18
N LEU A 47 5.61 3.17 17.15
CA LEU A 47 5.59 2.71 18.52
C LEU A 47 4.22 2.09 18.83
N LEU A 48 4.18 0.77 19.00
CA LEU A 48 2.94 0.03 19.18
C LEU A 48 2.81 -0.53 20.59
N SER A 49 1.59 -0.53 21.13
CA SER A 49 1.26 -1.21 22.39
C SER A 49 -0.12 -1.81 22.29
N GLY A 50 -0.25 -3.12 22.52
CA GLY A 50 -1.55 -3.77 22.66
C GLY A 50 -2.23 -3.34 23.96
N GLY A 51 -1.47 -3.39 25.06
CA GLY A 51 -1.95 -3.03 26.38
C GLY A 51 -2.36 -4.29 27.15
N THR A 52 -3.57 -4.31 27.72
CA THR A 52 -4.06 -5.47 28.46
C THR A 52 -5.00 -6.32 27.61
N GLY A 53 -4.70 -7.60 27.46
CA GLY A 53 -5.52 -8.52 26.68
C GLY A 53 -4.64 -9.24 25.68
N SER A 54 -5.23 -10.07 24.83
CA SER A 54 -4.48 -10.84 23.84
C SER A 54 -4.53 -10.13 22.48
N ASP A 55 -3.44 -9.47 22.14
CA ASP A 55 -3.44 -8.48 21.06
C ASP A 55 -2.75 -8.96 19.79
N LYS A 56 -3.04 -8.30 18.67
CA LYS A 56 -2.31 -8.44 17.41
C LYS A 56 -1.71 -7.12 17.03
N LEU A 57 -0.39 -7.07 16.94
CA LEU A 57 0.39 -5.89 16.61
C LEU A 57 1.07 -6.09 15.26
N ASN A 58 0.88 -5.16 14.34
CA ASN A 58 1.52 -5.13 13.04
C ASN A 58 2.31 -3.82 12.88
N GLY A 59 3.63 -3.90 12.90
CA GLY A 59 4.52 -2.74 12.70
C GLY A 59 4.23 -2.05 11.36
N GLY A 60 4.44 -2.81 10.29
CA GLY A 60 4.26 -2.34 8.93
C GLY A 60 5.60 -2.13 8.23
N THR A 61 5.74 -1.04 7.47
CA THR A 61 7.01 -0.70 6.82
C THR A 61 7.76 0.30 7.67
N GLY A 62 9.08 0.11 7.79
CA GLY A 62 9.93 0.93 8.65
C GLY A 62 10.39 0.15 9.88
N PHE A 63 11.03 0.85 10.83
CA PHE A 63 11.60 0.24 12.02
C PHE A 63 10.64 0.41 13.20
N ASP A 64 9.96 -0.68 13.55
CA ASP A 64 8.86 -0.62 14.50
C ASP A 64 9.24 -1.17 15.87
N VAL A 65 8.67 -0.54 16.91
CA VAL A 65 8.92 -0.87 18.29
C VAL A 65 7.61 -1.23 18.98
N ALA A 66 7.49 -2.46 19.49
CA ALA A 66 6.42 -2.82 20.40
C ALA A 66 6.82 -2.58 21.85
N ILE A 67 5.91 -2.02 22.64
CA ILE A 67 6.03 -1.84 24.08
C ILE A 67 5.20 -2.93 24.78
N GLN A 68 5.85 -3.66 25.68
CA GLN A 68 5.22 -4.65 26.53
C GLN A 68 5.35 -4.27 28.00
N GLU A 69 4.26 -4.45 28.74
CA GLU A 69 4.27 -4.26 30.18
C GLU A 69 5.15 -5.31 30.89
N GLY A 70 5.48 -5.08 32.16
CA GLY A 70 6.21 -6.06 32.97
C GLY A 70 7.67 -6.28 32.56
N ALA A 71 8.26 -7.36 33.08
CA ALA A 71 9.65 -7.71 32.83
C ALA A 71 9.79 -8.65 31.62
N ARG A 72 10.92 -8.57 30.90
CA ARG A 72 11.24 -9.53 29.83
C ARG A 72 11.12 -11.00 30.28
N THR A 73 11.43 -11.30 31.53
CA THR A 73 11.36 -12.65 32.12
C THR A 73 9.93 -13.15 32.34
N ASP A 74 8.95 -12.25 32.32
CA ASP A 74 7.55 -12.61 32.51
C ASP A 74 6.96 -13.24 31.25
N TYR A 75 7.66 -13.19 30.11
CA TYR A 75 7.18 -13.66 28.81
C TYR A 75 7.96 -14.86 28.27
N THR A 76 7.22 -15.88 27.85
CA THR A 76 7.73 -16.87 26.89
C THR A 76 7.59 -16.32 25.47
N VAL A 77 8.58 -16.59 24.64
CA VAL A 77 8.65 -16.07 23.26
C VAL A 77 8.75 -17.24 22.31
N THR A 78 7.85 -17.30 21.34
CA THR A 78 7.82 -18.36 20.32
C THR A 78 7.64 -17.74 18.95
N LEU A 79 8.28 -18.34 17.94
CA LEU A 79 7.96 -18.03 16.54
C LEU A 79 6.59 -18.63 16.20
N ASP A 80 5.74 -17.82 15.56
CA ASP A 80 4.42 -18.24 15.08
C ASP A 80 4.22 -17.70 13.66
N GLY A 81 4.46 -18.56 12.66
CA GLY A 81 4.44 -18.16 11.25
C GLY A 81 5.53 -17.14 10.90
N ALA A 82 5.11 -15.99 10.38
CA ALA A 82 5.99 -14.87 10.01
C ALA A 82 6.17 -13.84 11.13
N GLY A 83 5.72 -14.14 12.35
CA GLY A 83 5.77 -13.25 13.49
C GLY A 83 6.29 -13.91 14.75
N VAL A 84 6.20 -13.15 15.83
CA VAL A 84 6.59 -13.56 17.18
C VAL A 84 5.36 -13.51 18.07
N LYS A 85 5.13 -14.61 18.80
CA LYS A 85 4.14 -14.68 19.87
C LYS A 85 4.82 -14.51 21.22
N LEU A 86 4.37 -13.52 21.99
CA LEU A 86 4.74 -13.30 23.38
C LEU A 86 3.61 -13.80 24.26
N THR A 87 3.88 -14.74 25.16
CA THR A 87 2.87 -15.22 26.12
C THR A 87 3.34 -14.90 27.53
N HIS A 88 2.55 -14.13 28.26
CA HIS A 88 2.83 -13.81 29.65
C HIS A 88 2.63 -15.06 30.53
N THR A 89 3.68 -15.44 31.25
CA THR A 89 3.79 -16.72 31.97
C THR A 89 2.77 -16.90 33.08
N ALA A 90 2.37 -15.83 33.76
CA ALA A 90 1.45 -15.91 34.89
C ALA A 90 -0.03 -15.86 34.46
N SER A 91 -0.35 -15.08 33.42
CA SER A 91 -1.74 -14.86 32.99
C SER A 91 -2.15 -15.75 31.81
N GLY A 92 -1.19 -16.23 31.01
CA GLY A 92 -1.45 -16.97 29.77
C GLY A 92 -1.91 -16.10 28.59
N VAL A 93 -2.12 -14.81 28.83
CA VAL A 93 -2.45 -13.79 27.82
C VAL A 93 -1.29 -13.68 26.82
N SER A 94 -1.62 -13.50 25.54
CA SER A 94 -0.61 -13.52 24.48
C SER A 94 -0.81 -12.45 23.44
N ASP A 95 0.31 -11.87 23.01
CA ASP A 95 0.36 -10.90 21.94
C ASP A 95 1.10 -11.49 20.74
N TRP A 96 0.59 -11.20 19.55
CA TRP A 96 1.16 -11.62 18.28
C TRP A 96 1.70 -10.41 17.54
N LEU A 97 3.00 -10.42 17.28
CA LEU A 97 3.74 -9.34 16.64
C LEU A 97 4.15 -9.77 15.23
N VAL A 98 3.78 -8.99 14.24
CA VAL A 98 4.30 -9.08 12.86
C VAL A 98 4.91 -7.75 12.47
N ASP A 99 5.92 -7.78 11.62
CA ASP A 99 6.65 -6.60 11.16
C ASP A 99 7.21 -5.68 12.27
N VAL A 100 7.45 -6.19 13.49
CA VAL A 100 8.11 -5.44 14.58
C VAL A 100 9.57 -5.85 14.69
N GLU A 101 10.49 -4.87 14.79
CA GLU A 101 11.93 -5.10 14.92
C GLU A 101 12.41 -5.23 16.36
N GLN A 102 11.72 -4.54 17.27
CA GLN A 102 12.17 -4.40 18.64
C GLN A 102 10.99 -4.48 19.60
N VAL A 103 11.08 -5.35 20.60
CA VAL A 103 10.14 -5.36 21.72
C VAL A 103 10.85 -4.81 22.95
N ARG A 104 10.34 -3.70 23.48
CA ARG A 104 10.80 -3.12 24.75
C ARG A 104 9.88 -3.56 25.87
N PHE A 105 10.47 -3.94 26.99
CA PHE A 105 9.75 -4.31 28.19
C PHE A 105 9.90 -3.20 29.23
N ALA A 106 8.97 -3.08 30.17
CA ALA A 106 9.09 -2.11 31.25
C ALA A 106 10.37 -2.32 32.08
N THR A 107 10.81 -3.58 32.23
CA THR A 107 12.12 -3.91 32.82
C THR A 107 12.83 -5.07 32.13
N GLY A 108 14.16 -5.06 32.17
CA GLY A 108 15.00 -6.07 31.51
C GLY A 108 15.45 -5.65 30.11
N PRO A 109 16.23 -6.49 29.41
CA PRO A 109 16.69 -6.18 28.07
C PRO A 109 15.55 -6.26 27.05
N SER A 110 15.59 -5.38 26.05
CA SER A 110 14.75 -5.46 24.87
C SER A 110 15.01 -6.75 24.10
N LEU A 111 14.00 -7.21 23.38
CA LEU A 111 14.10 -8.32 22.45
C LEU A 111 14.27 -7.77 21.03
N THR A 112 15.32 -8.21 20.34
CA THR A 112 15.45 -7.98 18.90
C THR A 112 14.70 -9.05 18.13
N VAL A 113 13.87 -8.62 17.19
CA VAL A 113 13.19 -9.45 16.20
C VAL A 113 13.76 -9.05 14.84
N ALA A 114 14.70 -9.83 14.33
CA ALA A 114 15.45 -9.49 13.13
C ALA A 114 14.91 -10.23 11.90
N HIS A 115 14.64 -9.47 10.85
CA HIS A 115 14.20 -9.94 9.54
C HIS A 115 15.37 -10.19 8.58
N SER A 116 16.56 -9.71 8.95
CA SER A 116 17.79 -9.92 8.20
C SER A 116 19.02 -10.14 9.10
N ALA A 117 20.09 -10.70 8.52
CA ALA A 117 21.38 -10.79 9.21
C ALA A 117 21.98 -9.41 9.51
N ALA A 118 21.62 -8.39 8.74
CA ALA A 118 22.06 -7.02 8.94
C ALA A 118 21.39 -6.41 10.19
N GLU A 119 20.08 -6.60 10.35
CA GLU A 119 19.33 -6.15 11.52
C GLU A 119 19.80 -6.79 12.82
N GLU A 120 19.98 -8.12 12.83
CA GLU A 120 20.50 -8.82 14.00
C GLU A 120 21.88 -8.27 14.40
N ALA A 121 22.78 -8.14 13.42
CA ALA A 121 24.12 -7.62 13.67
C ALA A 121 24.08 -6.17 14.15
N GLY A 122 23.28 -5.32 13.52
CA GLY A 122 23.12 -3.92 13.90
C GLY A 122 22.64 -3.79 15.35
N ALA A 123 21.53 -4.45 15.69
CA ALA A 123 20.98 -4.40 17.04
C ALA A 123 21.98 -4.93 18.08
N TYR A 124 22.61 -6.07 17.80
CA TYR A 124 23.61 -6.66 18.70
C TYR A 124 24.80 -5.73 18.95
N LEU A 125 25.32 -5.09 17.90
CA LEU A 125 26.48 -4.21 18.01
C LEU A 125 26.16 -2.98 18.86
N PHE A 126 24.99 -2.38 18.67
CA PHE A 126 24.53 -1.26 19.47
C PHE A 126 24.35 -1.64 20.94
N GLN A 127 23.65 -2.75 21.22
CA GLN A 127 23.44 -3.23 22.58
C GLN A 127 24.76 -3.56 23.28
N LYS A 128 25.66 -4.28 22.60
CA LYS A 128 26.92 -4.73 23.21
C LYS A 128 27.96 -3.65 23.37
N TRP A 129 28.15 -2.82 22.34
CA TRP A 129 29.28 -1.88 22.28
C TRP A 129 28.90 -0.46 22.65
N LEU A 130 27.63 -0.08 22.51
CA LEU A 130 27.12 1.23 22.94
C LEU A 130 26.25 1.16 24.20
N GLY A 131 25.85 -0.04 24.64
CA GLY A 131 25.09 -0.23 25.87
C GLY A 131 23.64 0.26 25.78
N ARG A 132 23.10 0.36 24.56
CA ARG A 132 21.72 0.81 24.30
C ARG A 132 21.14 0.16 23.06
N ASP A 133 19.82 0.17 22.98
CA ASP A 133 19.10 -0.20 21.78
C ASP A 133 19.29 0.81 20.64
N LEU A 134 19.01 0.36 19.41
CA LEU A 134 18.87 1.23 18.24
C LEU A 134 17.78 2.28 18.49
N SER A 135 18.05 3.53 18.10
CA SER A 135 16.96 4.48 17.85
C SER A 135 16.21 4.09 16.57
N GLN A 136 15.00 4.61 16.37
CA GLN A 136 14.22 4.37 15.16
C GLN A 136 15.01 4.73 13.89
N GLY A 137 15.56 5.94 13.81
CA GLY A 137 16.37 6.35 12.65
C GLY A 137 17.64 5.52 12.42
N GLU A 138 18.26 4.98 13.47
CA GLU A 138 19.38 4.03 13.31
C GLU A 138 18.89 2.67 12.81
N GLY A 139 17.73 2.23 13.29
CA GLY A 139 17.01 1.07 12.79
C GLY A 139 16.71 1.17 11.29
N THR A 140 16.16 2.30 10.83
CA THR A 140 15.92 2.57 9.42
C THR A 140 17.20 2.46 8.58
N ILE A 141 18.32 3.02 9.07
CA ILE A 141 19.61 2.91 8.40
C ILE A 141 20.04 1.44 8.31
N ILE A 142 19.89 0.67 9.38
CA ILE A 142 20.23 -0.76 9.39
C ILE A 142 19.34 -1.56 8.44
N GLN A 143 18.05 -1.28 8.36
CA GLN A 143 17.13 -1.91 7.39
C GLN A 143 17.55 -1.62 5.94
N SER A 144 18.10 -0.43 5.64
CA SER A 144 18.62 -0.12 4.29
C SER A 144 19.83 -0.97 3.88
N LEU A 145 20.44 -1.70 4.82
CA LEU A 145 21.56 -2.60 4.58
C LEU A 145 21.13 -4.02 4.17
N THR A 146 19.89 -4.18 3.65
CA THR A 146 19.38 -5.44 3.10
C THR A 146 20.42 -6.16 2.23
N GLY A 147 20.57 -7.47 2.46
CA GLY A 147 21.52 -8.32 1.74
C GLY A 147 22.97 -8.25 2.23
N LYS A 148 23.34 -7.31 3.12
CA LYS A 148 24.66 -7.31 3.75
C LYS A 148 24.81 -8.44 4.77
N THR A 149 26.01 -8.98 4.85
CA THR A 149 26.40 -9.94 5.89
C THR A 149 26.63 -9.22 7.22
N ALA A 150 26.50 -9.96 8.33
CA ALA A 150 26.83 -9.44 9.66
C ALA A 150 28.26 -8.85 9.74
N LEU A 151 29.22 -9.45 9.03
CA LEU A 151 30.61 -8.98 9.00
C LEU A 151 30.76 -7.63 8.29
N GLU A 152 30.01 -7.40 7.22
CA GLU A 152 29.97 -6.11 6.54
C GLU A 152 29.32 -5.04 7.43
N VAL A 153 28.23 -5.38 8.13
CA VAL A 153 27.61 -4.46 9.10
C VAL A 153 28.55 -4.12 10.25
N ALA A 154 29.26 -5.11 10.82
CA ALA A 154 30.27 -4.87 11.86
C ALA A 154 31.45 -4.03 11.36
N THR A 155 31.84 -4.18 10.09
CA THR A 155 32.87 -3.35 9.46
C THR A 155 32.41 -1.90 9.35
N LEU A 156 31.17 -1.67 8.91
CA LEU A 156 30.57 -0.34 8.85
C LEU A 156 30.46 0.27 10.26
N PHE A 157 29.95 -0.49 11.22
CA PHE A 157 29.84 -0.05 12.61
C PHE A 157 31.17 0.43 13.19
N ALA A 158 32.27 -0.29 12.95
CA ALA A 158 33.60 0.10 13.39
C ALA A 158 34.11 1.42 12.76
N GLN A 159 33.64 1.77 11.57
CA GLN A 159 33.97 3.04 10.91
C GLN A 159 33.22 4.21 11.56
N PHE A 160 31.97 4.01 11.95
CA PHE A 160 31.15 5.04 12.61
C PHE A 160 31.50 5.21 14.10
N PHE A 161 31.94 4.13 14.77
CA PHE A 161 32.24 4.11 16.21
C PHE A 161 33.68 3.69 16.52
N PRO A 162 34.70 4.35 15.94
CA PRO A 162 36.10 3.89 16.00
C PRO A 162 36.67 3.88 17.42
N THR A 163 36.14 4.72 18.32
CA THR A 163 36.57 4.74 19.72
C THR A 163 36.09 3.51 20.47
N GLN A 164 34.83 3.10 20.26
CA GLN A 164 34.20 1.97 20.93
C GLN A 164 34.72 0.63 20.39
N THR A 165 35.15 0.59 19.14
CA THR A 165 35.64 -0.62 18.46
C THR A 165 37.16 -0.68 18.33
N ALA A 166 37.90 0.16 19.04
CA ALA A 166 39.35 0.29 18.89
C ALA A 166 40.07 -1.06 19.08
N GLY A 167 40.86 -1.45 18.06
CA GLY A 167 41.67 -2.68 18.08
C GLY A 167 40.88 -3.97 17.92
N LYS A 168 39.60 -3.91 17.55
CA LYS A 168 38.77 -5.09 17.27
C LYS A 168 38.61 -5.31 15.77
N THR A 169 38.65 -6.57 15.35
CA THR A 169 38.21 -6.96 14.00
C THR A 169 36.69 -7.06 13.95
N ALA A 170 36.11 -6.99 12.75
CA ALA A 170 34.65 -7.14 12.58
C ALA A 170 34.14 -8.50 13.14
N ALA A 171 34.91 -9.58 13.01
CA ALA A 171 34.56 -10.87 13.61
C ALA A 171 34.54 -10.83 15.14
N GLN A 172 35.49 -10.13 15.77
CA GLN A 172 35.54 -9.97 17.23
C GLN A 172 34.37 -9.12 17.76
N LEU A 173 33.91 -8.15 16.97
CA LEU A 173 32.74 -7.35 17.33
C LEU A 173 31.46 -8.20 17.41
N LEU A 174 31.39 -9.27 16.61
CA LEU A 174 30.25 -10.19 16.52
C LEU A 174 30.35 -11.41 17.46
N GLU A 175 31.47 -11.61 18.15
CA GLU A 175 31.64 -12.74 19.09
C GLU A 175 30.53 -12.74 20.13
N GLY A 176 29.73 -13.81 20.22
CA GLY A 176 28.61 -13.93 21.16
C GLY A 176 27.23 -13.51 20.61
N MET A 177 27.16 -12.99 19.37
CA MET A 177 25.90 -12.57 18.74
C MET A 177 24.85 -13.69 18.72
N ALA A 178 25.24 -14.91 18.33
CA ALA A 178 24.32 -16.06 18.27
C ALA A 178 23.72 -16.44 19.65
N SER A 179 24.33 -16.02 20.75
CA SER A 179 23.83 -16.25 22.11
C SER A 179 23.13 -15.02 22.71
N ALA A 180 23.03 -13.91 21.97
CA ALA A 180 22.46 -12.66 22.46
C ALA A 180 20.93 -12.68 22.55
N GLY A 181 20.28 -13.72 22.02
CA GLY A 181 18.85 -13.95 22.19
C GLY A 181 17.95 -13.19 21.22
N ALA A 182 18.49 -12.69 20.10
CA ALA A 182 17.67 -12.19 19.00
C ALA A 182 16.84 -13.32 18.39
N ILE A 183 15.61 -13.00 18.00
CA ILE A 183 14.75 -13.91 17.24
C ILE A 183 14.95 -13.60 15.75
N ARG A 184 15.45 -14.58 15.00
CA ARG A 184 15.55 -14.51 13.54
C ARG A 184 14.29 -15.05 12.92
N VAL A 185 13.48 -14.15 12.38
CA VAL A 185 12.27 -14.52 11.63
C VAL A 185 12.64 -14.89 10.19
N ASP A 186 13.73 -14.30 9.66
CA ASP A 186 14.18 -14.47 8.26
C ASP A 186 13.04 -14.36 7.24
N ALA A 187 12.06 -13.54 7.60
CA ALA A 187 10.93 -13.19 6.77
C ALA A 187 11.42 -12.18 5.73
N ILE A 188 11.33 -12.57 4.46
CA ILE A 188 11.60 -11.66 3.35
C ILE A 188 10.45 -10.64 3.32
N ARG A 189 10.68 -9.43 3.86
CA ARG A 189 9.76 -8.28 3.72
C ARG A 189 9.63 -7.88 2.24
N GLU A 190 10.75 -7.86 1.53
CA GLU A 190 10.81 -7.62 0.07
C GLU A 190 10.64 -8.90 -0.73
N VAL A 191 9.46 -9.53 -0.70
CA VAL A 191 9.14 -10.48 -1.78
C VAL A 191 8.80 -9.64 -2.99
N THR A 192 9.81 -9.12 -3.69
CA THR A 192 9.65 -8.55 -5.02
C THR A 192 9.17 -9.68 -5.93
N VAL A 193 7.86 -9.83 -6.02
CA VAL A 193 7.25 -10.61 -7.09
C VAL A 193 7.33 -9.71 -8.30
N THR A 194 8.41 -9.83 -9.08
CA THR A 194 8.52 -9.17 -10.36
C THR A 194 7.76 -9.98 -11.39
N GLY A 195 6.78 -9.37 -12.02
CA GLY A 195 6.16 -9.95 -13.20
C GLY A 195 7.10 -9.98 -14.40
N ASP A 196 6.72 -10.76 -15.41
CA ASP A 196 7.43 -10.81 -16.67
C ASP A 196 6.97 -9.68 -17.61
N ALA A 197 7.11 -9.87 -18.93
CA ALA A 197 6.60 -8.91 -19.92
C ALA A 197 5.14 -9.17 -20.31
N GLY A 198 4.48 -10.11 -19.64
CA GLY A 198 3.10 -10.51 -19.87
C GLY A 198 2.18 -10.14 -18.71
N ASN A 199 0.88 -10.33 -18.92
CA ASN A 199 -0.14 -10.02 -17.93
C ASN A 199 -0.13 -11.07 -16.81
N ASN A 200 0.22 -10.68 -15.58
CA ASN A 200 0.37 -11.60 -14.47
C ASN A 200 -0.76 -11.46 -13.44
N ALA A 201 -1.05 -12.56 -12.75
CA ALA A 201 -1.92 -12.60 -11.58
C ALA A 201 -1.08 -12.95 -10.35
N ILE A 202 -0.90 -11.98 -9.45
CA ILE A 202 0.04 -12.06 -8.32
C ILE A 202 -0.77 -12.18 -7.02
N SER A 203 -0.53 -13.22 -6.23
CA SER A 203 -1.22 -13.47 -4.96
C SER A 203 -0.20 -13.56 -3.81
N PRO A 204 0.25 -12.43 -3.25
CA PRO A 204 1.20 -12.44 -2.16
C PRO A 204 0.55 -13.02 -0.89
N THR A 205 1.28 -13.82 -0.13
CA THR A 205 0.82 -14.21 1.21
C THR A 205 0.79 -12.98 2.11
N LEU A 206 -0.36 -12.71 2.73
CA LEU A 206 -0.55 -11.57 3.61
C LEU A 206 0.09 -11.78 4.98
N GLY A 207 0.40 -10.68 5.67
CA GLY A 207 0.86 -10.67 7.06
C GLY A 207 2.18 -9.96 7.28
N LEU A 208 3.02 -9.84 6.24
CA LEU A 208 4.18 -8.93 6.23
C LEU A 208 3.89 -7.79 5.27
N ALA A 209 4.42 -6.60 5.54
CA ALA A 209 4.53 -5.54 4.57
C ALA A 209 5.36 -6.03 3.37
N ARG A 210 4.80 -5.95 2.16
CA ARG A 210 5.43 -6.48 0.95
C ARG A 210 5.44 -5.50 -0.19
N TYR A 211 6.50 -5.58 -0.98
CA TYR A 211 6.62 -4.87 -2.24
C TYR A 211 6.30 -5.79 -3.42
N VAL A 212 5.29 -5.44 -4.22
CA VAL A 212 4.93 -6.14 -5.46
C VAL A 212 5.26 -5.27 -6.66
N ASP A 213 5.95 -5.84 -7.63
CA ASP A 213 6.31 -5.15 -8.86
C ASP A 213 5.70 -5.88 -10.06
N GLY A 214 4.62 -5.33 -10.62
CA GLY A 214 3.88 -6.01 -11.69
C GLY A 214 4.71 -6.27 -12.94
N GLY A 215 5.77 -5.51 -13.20
CA GLY A 215 6.58 -5.74 -14.39
C GLY A 215 6.08 -4.92 -15.58
N ALA A 216 6.00 -5.55 -16.75
CA ALA A 216 5.45 -4.92 -17.94
C ALA A 216 4.25 -5.73 -18.41
N GLY A 217 3.17 -5.05 -18.79
CA GLY A 217 1.94 -5.72 -19.16
C GLY A 217 0.78 -5.09 -18.41
N ILE A 218 -0.27 -5.88 -18.22
CA ILE A 218 -1.41 -5.54 -17.38
C ILE A 218 -1.43 -6.54 -16.23
N ASP A 219 -0.99 -6.09 -15.08
CA ASP A 219 -0.74 -6.93 -13.92
C ASP A 219 -1.82 -6.74 -12.87
N THR A 220 -2.21 -7.87 -12.26
CA THR A 220 -3.29 -7.92 -11.28
C THR A 220 -2.77 -8.49 -9.97
N VAL A 221 -2.84 -7.70 -8.91
CA VAL A 221 -2.66 -8.19 -7.54
C VAL A 221 -3.99 -8.71 -7.02
N VAL A 222 -3.99 -9.93 -6.49
CA VAL A 222 -5.16 -10.54 -5.85
C VAL A 222 -5.04 -10.32 -4.35
N LEU A 223 -5.97 -9.56 -3.78
CA LEU A 223 -6.07 -9.32 -2.35
C LEU A 223 -7.30 -10.06 -1.80
N PRO A 224 -7.13 -11.06 -0.91
CA PRO A 224 -8.26 -11.76 -0.28
C PRO A 224 -8.91 -10.89 0.82
N ALA A 225 -9.50 -9.78 0.40
CA ALA A 225 -10.27 -8.83 1.19
C ALA A 225 -11.33 -8.18 0.30
N THR A 226 -12.38 -7.60 0.89
CA THR A 226 -13.27 -6.70 0.14
C THR A 226 -12.64 -5.32 -0.02
N LEU A 227 -13.02 -4.55 -1.04
CA LEU A 227 -12.53 -3.16 -1.17
C LEU A 227 -12.80 -2.32 0.09
N ALA A 228 -13.95 -2.50 0.74
CA ALA A 228 -14.30 -1.79 1.97
C ALA A 228 -13.43 -2.16 3.19
N GLN A 229 -12.70 -3.27 3.12
CA GLN A 229 -11.75 -3.72 4.14
C GLN A 229 -10.30 -3.35 3.77
N THR A 230 -10.11 -2.52 2.76
CA THR A 230 -8.78 -2.14 2.28
C THR A 230 -8.72 -0.65 2.12
N HIS A 231 -7.76 -0.05 2.83
CA HIS A 231 -7.35 1.30 2.56
C HIS A 231 -6.36 1.32 1.40
N ILE A 232 -6.51 2.31 0.52
CA ILE A 232 -5.69 2.45 -0.69
C ILE A 232 -5.13 3.84 -0.71
N GLN A 233 -3.80 3.93 -0.67
CA GLN A 233 -3.07 5.19 -0.64
C GLN A 233 -2.19 5.31 -1.87
N ALA A 234 -2.39 6.36 -2.67
CA ALA A 234 -1.51 6.68 -3.80
C ALA A 234 -0.28 7.45 -3.30
N GLN A 235 0.92 6.97 -3.65
CA GLN A 235 2.19 7.52 -3.18
C GLN A 235 2.75 8.69 -4.03
N GLY A 236 1.96 9.20 -4.99
CA GLY A 236 2.33 10.33 -5.86
C GLY A 236 3.41 10.04 -6.93
N ASN A 237 4.09 8.89 -6.85
CA ASN A 237 5.08 8.41 -7.81
C ASN A 237 4.54 7.32 -8.76
N GLY A 238 3.23 7.06 -8.73
CA GLY A 238 2.57 5.99 -9.48
C GLY A 238 2.47 4.65 -8.73
N ASN A 239 3.01 4.58 -7.51
CA ASN A 239 2.83 3.44 -6.61
C ASN A 239 1.59 3.60 -5.74
N PHE A 240 1.10 2.48 -5.23
CA PHE A 240 0.00 2.44 -4.27
C PHE A 240 0.36 1.57 -3.08
N THR A 241 -0.12 1.94 -1.90
CA THR A 241 -0.12 1.08 -0.72
C THR A 241 -1.53 0.56 -0.51
N LEU A 242 -1.67 -0.76 -0.41
CA LEU A 242 -2.91 -1.45 -0.10
C LEU A 242 -2.81 -1.99 1.33
N GLN A 243 -3.51 -1.35 2.26
CA GLN A 243 -3.50 -1.75 3.66
C GLN A 243 -4.82 -2.44 3.99
N ARG A 244 -4.74 -3.71 4.40
CA ARG A 244 -5.90 -4.46 4.83
C ARG A 244 -6.25 -4.07 6.26
N MET A 245 -7.39 -3.45 6.37
CA MET A 245 -7.90 -2.84 7.58
C MET A 245 -8.17 -3.88 8.69
N THR A 246 -8.42 -5.15 8.35
CA THR A 246 -8.73 -6.20 9.34
C THR A 246 -7.54 -6.69 10.16
N ASP A 247 -6.31 -6.46 9.71
CA ASP A 247 -5.10 -6.99 10.36
C ASP A 247 -3.82 -6.19 10.07
N GLY A 248 -3.96 -4.98 9.50
CA GLY A 248 -2.83 -4.10 9.18
C GLY A 248 -1.95 -4.57 8.03
N ALA A 249 -2.24 -5.70 7.38
CA ALA A 249 -1.35 -6.26 6.35
C ALA A 249 -1.22 -5.29 5.16
N MET A 250 0.02 -4.93 4.79
CA MET A 250 0.29 -3.96 3.74
C MET A 250 0.92 -4.57 2.49
N LEU A 251 0.49 -4.07 1.33
CA LEU A 251 1.12 -4.32 0.04
C LEU A 251 1.44 -2.99 -0.64
N ASP A 252 2.72 -2.67 -0.75
CA ASP A 252 3.19 -1.63 -1.64
C ASP A 252 3.28 -2.21 -3.05
N VAL A 253 2.59 -1.60 -4.00
CA VAL A 253 2.51 -2.07 -5.37
C VAL A 253 3.07 -1.01 -6.33
N THR A 254 3.95 -1.44 -7.23
CA THR A 254 4.43 -0.64 -8.36
C THR A 254 4.11 -1.35 -9.66
N ARG A 255 3.89 -0.59 -10.74
CA ARG A 255 3.61 -1.13 -12.09
C ARG A 255 2.53 -2.22 -12.08
N VAL A 256 1.51 -2.03 -11.25
CA VAL A 256 0.34 -2.90 -11.12
C VAL A 256 -0.86 -2.11 -11.59
N GLU A 257 -1.52 -2.60 -12.63
CA GLU A 257 -2.65 -1.92 -13.24
C GLU A 257 -3.95 -2.25 -12.50
N ARG A 258 -4.01 -3.36 -11.77
CA ARG A 258 -5.25 -3.89 -11.17
C ARG A 258 -5.08 -4.48 -9.78
N VAL A 259 -6.13 -4.32 -8.99
CA VAL A 259 -6.36 -5.11 -7.77
C VAL A 259 -7.65 -5.89 -7.92
N SER A 260 -7.59 -7.19 -7.68
CA SER A 260 -8.75 -8.06 -7.56
C SER A 260 -9.05 -8.29 -6.09
N PHE A 261 -10.18 -7.75 -5.64
CA PHE A 261 -10.75 -8.02 -4.32
C PHE A 261 -11.69 -9.23 -4.40
N SER A 262 -12.20 -9.66 -3.26
CA SER A 262 -13.18 -10.75 -3.18
C SER A 262 -14.56 -10.36 -3.73
N ASP A 263 -14.86 -9.06 -3.82
CA ASP A 263 -16.16 -8.51 -4.20
C ASP A 263 -16.14 -7.62 -5.46
N THR A 264 -14.99 -7.09 -5.84
CA THR A 264 -14.85 -6.17 -6.98
C THR A 264 -13.43 -6.17 -7.55
N ARG A 265 -13.23 -5.49 -8.68
CA ARG A 265 -11.89 -5.13 -9.16
C ARG A 265 -11.72 -3.62 -9.14
N LEU A 266 -10.47 -3.20 -9.02
CA LEU A 266 -10.05 -1.81 -9.08
C LEU A 266 -8.92 -1.66 -10.09
N ALA A 267 -9.04 -0.69 -10.99
CA ALA A 267 -7.96 -0.32 -11.89
C ALA A 267 -7.17 0.85 -11.30
N LEU A 268 -5.88 0.66 -11.08
CA LEU A 268 -4.96 1.66 -10.51
C LEU A 268 -4.29 2.52 -11.60
N ASP A 269 -4.09 1.98 -12.79
CA ASP A 269 -3.45 2.70 -13.91
C ASP A 269 -4.43 3.62 -14.65
N LEU A 270 -4.60 4.83 -14.12
CA LEU A 270 -5.39 5.86 -14.79
C LEU A 270 -4.61 6.66 -15.84
N ASN A 271 -3.34 6.33 -16.07
CA ASN A 271 -2.57 6.94 -17.15
C ASN A 271 -2.56 6.08 -18.43
N GLY A 272 -2.94 4.80 -18.34
CA GLY A 272 -3.18 3.91 -19.47
C GLY A 272 -4.67 3.63 -19.74
N ASN A 273 -5.03 2.36 -19.89
CA ASN A 273 -6.33 1.93 -20.40
C ASN A 273 -7.50 2.34 -19.51
N ALA A 274 -7.35 2.32 -18.19
CA ALA A 274 -8.45 2.71 -17.30
C ALA A 274 -8.73 4.22 -17.35
N GLY A 275 -7.68 5.04 -17.49
CA GLY A 275 -7.83 6.47 -17.76
C GLY A 275 -8.54 6.77 -19.08
N GLN A 276 -8.16 6.04 -20.13
CA GLN A 276 -8.83 6.15 -21.44
C GLN A 276 -10.29 5.70 -21.37
N ALA A 277 -10.60 4.62 -20.64
CA ALA A 277 -11.96 4.17 -20.40
C ALA A 277 -12.78 5.26 -19.69
N ALA A 278 -12.25 5.84 -18.60
CA ALA A 278 -12.92 6.89 -17.85
C ALA A 278 -13.22 8.12 -18.72
N LYS A 279 -12.22 8.57 -19.51
CA LYS A 279 -12.36 9.70 -20.42
C LYS A 279 -13.40 9.45 -21.51
N LEU A 280 -13.36 8.28 -22.15
CA LEU A 280 -14.31 7.90 -23.21
C LEU A 280 -15.73 7.80 -22.67
N LEU A 281 -15.94 7.09 -21.56
CA LEU A 281 -17.24 6.96 -20.92
C LEU A 281 -17.76 8.31 -20.42
N GLY A 282 -16.87 9.14 -19.86
CA GLY A 282 -17.17 10.52 -19.49
C GLY A 282 -17.71 11.35 -20.65
N ALA A 283 -17.03 11.33 -21.79
CA ALA A 283 -17.47 12.07 -22.97
C ALA A 283 -18.76 11.50 -23.59
N LEU A 284 -18.90 10.17 -23.63
CA LEU A 284 -20.04 9.50 -24.26
C LEU A 284 -21.32 9.57 -23.43
N ALA A 285 -21.22 9.38 -22.11
CA ALA A 285 -22.35 9.14 -21.24
C ALA A 285 -22.30 9.91 -19.90
N GLY A 286 -21.29 10.75 -19.70
CA GLY A 286 -21.14 11.56 -18.49
C GLY A 286 -20.56 10.79 -17.29
N PRO A 287 -20.25 11.50 -16.20
CA PRO A 287 -19.55 10.93 -15.04
C PRO A 287 -20.34 9.83 -14.32
N GLY A 288 -21.68 9.86 -14.37
CA GLY A 288 -22.53 8.84 -13.77
C GLY A 288 -22.34 7.44 -14.36
N MET A 289 -21.84 7.33 -15.60
CA MET A 289 -21.57 6.04 -16.23
C MET A 289 -20.39 5.30 -15.58
N LEU A 290 -19.49 6.02 -14.91
CA LEU A 290 -18.34 5.43 -14.22
C LEU A 290 -18.73 4.58 -13.00
N ALA A 291 -19.96 4.74 -12.49
CA ALA A 291 -20.50 3.87 -11.45
C ALA A 291 -21.00 2.50 -11.99
N ASN A 292 -21.14 2.36 -13.32
CA ASN A 292 -21.57 1.10 -13.93
C ASN A 292 -20.37 0.17 -14.15
N LYS A 293 -20.03 -0.60 -13.12
CA LYS A 293 -18.88 -1.53 -13.09
C LYS A 293 -18.81 -2.49 -14.30
N GLY A 294 -19.96 -2.93 -14.81
CA GLY A 294 -20.02 -3.82 -15.97
C GLY A 294 -19.64 -3.12 -17.28
N VAL A 295 -20.12 -1.89 -17.49
CA VAL A 295 -19.76 -1.09 -18.66
C VAL A 295 -18.30 -0.66 -18.61
N VAL A 296 -17.84 -0.19 -17.44
CA VAL A 296 -16.44 0.18 -17.22
C VAL A 296 -15.53 -1.02 -17.50
N GLY A 297 -15.84 -2.19 -16.92
CA GLY A 297 -15.07 -3.42 -17.12
C GLY A 297 -15.01 -3.85 -18.58
N GLU A 298 -16.12 -3.75 -19.32
CA GLU A 298 -16.14 -4.10 -20.73
C GLU A 298 -15.31 -3.15 -21.61
N VAL A 299 -15.34 -1.84 -21.33
CA VAL A 299 -14.50 -0.87 -22.06
C VAL A 299 -13.03 -1.09 -21.78
N ILE A 300 -12.66 -1.32 -20.51
CA ILE A 300 -11.28 -1.67 -20.13
C ILE A 300 -10.84 -2.95 -20.86
N ARG A 301 -11.66 -4.00 -20.83
CA ARG A 301 -11.40 -5.28 -21.50
C ARG A 301 -11.17 -5.11 -23.01
N LEU A 302 -11.94 -4.23 -23.66
CA LEU A 302 -11.76 -3.93 -25.08
C LEU A 302 -10.44 -3.21 -25.34
N LEU A 303 -10.08 -2.22 -24.52
CA LEU A 303 -8.81 -1.50 -24.63
C LEU A 303 -7.61 -2.45 -24.42
N ASP A 304 -7.70 -3.35 -23.45
CA ASP A 304 -6.67 -4.37 -23.20
C ASP A 304 -6.50 -5.32 -24.39
N ALA A 305 -7.60 -5.63 -25.07
CA ALA A 305 -7.61 -6.46 -26.28
C ALA A 305 -7.12 -5.70 -27.54
N GLY A 306 -6.70 -4.43 -27.40
CA GLY A 306 -6.17 -3.61 -28.47
C GLY A 306 -7.22 -2.85 -29.29
N ALA A 307 -8.46 -2.73 -28.78
CA ALA A 307 -9.45 -1.85 -29.40
C ALA A 307 -8.98 -0.40 -29.34
N THR A 308 -9.20 0.38 -30.40
CA THR A 308 -8.85 1.79 -30.41
C THR A 308 -9.92 2.63 -29.73
N SER A 309 -9.54 3.78 -29.19
CA SER A 309 -10.50 4.75 -28.64
C SER A 309 -11.58 5.14 -29.67
N GLN A 310 -11.23 5.21 -30.96
CA GLN A 310 -12.23 5.47 -32.01
C GLN A 310 -13.22 4.30 -32.19
N SER A 311 -12.78 3.03 -32.14
CA SER A 311 -13.71 1.91 -32.31
C SER A 311 -14.69 1.84 -31.14
N ILE A 312 -14.22 2.07 -29.91
CA ILE A 312 -15.05 2.15 -28.70
C ILE A 312 -16.01 3.34 -28.78
N ALA A 313 -15.53 4.50 -29.21
CA ALA A 313 -16.37 5.68 -29.41
C ALA A 313 -17.51 5.41 -30.42
N GLY A 314 -17.21 4.75 -31.54
CA GLY A 314 -18.21 4.37 -32.54
C GLY A 314 -19.28 3.44 -31.97
N LEU A 315 -18.87 2.39 -31.25
CA LEU A 315 -19.79 1.48 -30.57
C LEU A 315 -20.66 2.21 -29.54
N GLY A 316 -20.06 3.09 -28.72
CA GLY A 316 -20.76 3.89 -27.73
C GLY A 316 -21.83 4.79 -28.35
N LEU A 317 -21.49 5.51 -29.42
CA LEU A 317 -22.45 6.36 -30.14
C LEU A 317 -23.62 5.55 -30.72
N GLN A 318 -23.34 4.37 -31.27
CA GLN A 318 -24.37 3.47 -31.80
C GLN A 318 -25.31 2.98 -30.70
N LEU A 319 -24.77 2.55 -29.55
CA LEU A 319 -25.55 2.09 -28.40
C LEU A 319 -26.40 3.20 -27.78
N LEU A 320 -25.90 4.44 -27.79
CA LEU A 320 -26.62 5.62 -27.30
C LEU A 320 -27.61 6.20 -28.33
N GLY A 321 -27.63 5.68 -29.56
CA GLY A 321 -28.51 6.16 -30.63
C GLY A 321 -28.14 7.56 -31.16
N ALA A 322 -26.91 8.03 -30.93
CA ALA A 322 -26.44 9.32 -31.41
C ALA A 322 -25.90 9.20 -32.85
N SER A 323 -26.81 9.20 -33.83
CA SER A 323 -26.49 8.93 -35.24
C SER A 323 -26.34 10.17 -36.12
N THR A 324 -26.83 11.34 -35.68
CA THR A 324 -26.72 12.59 -36.45
C THR A 324 -25.66 13.53 -35.88
N PRO A 325 -25.04 14.40 -36.70
CA PRO A 325 -24.04 15.37 -36.23
C PRO A 325 -24.52 16.21 -35.04
N THR A 326 -25.77 16.66 -35.07
CA THR A 326 -26.36 17.45 -33.98
C THR A 326 -26.56 16.63 -32.71
N GLN A 327 -26.98 15.37 -32.81
CA GLN A 327 -27.08 14.48 -31.65
C GLN A 327 -25.70 14.20 -31.04
N VAL A 328 -24.69 13.90 -31.87
CA VAL A 328 -23.32 13.69 -31.40
C VAL A 328 -22.81 14.94 -30.70
N ALA A 329 -22.94 16.12 -31.33
CA ALA A 329 -22.54 17.39 -30.75
C ALA A 329 -23.23 17.66 -29.40
N GLN A 330 -24.55 17.45 -29.34
CA GLN A 330 -25.33 17.66 -28.13
C GLN A 330 -24.93 16.69 -27.01
N THR A 331 -24.72 15.40 -27.32
CA THR A 331 -24.26 14.39 -26.35
C THR A 331 -22.92 14.80 -25.75
N LEU A 332 -21.93 15.08 -26.59
CA LEU A 332 -20.59 15.46 -26.15
C LEU A 332 -20.61 16.75 -25.34
N TRP A 333 -21.34 17.77 -25.81
CA TRP A 333 -21.47 19.03 -25.07
C TRP A 333 -22.11 18.82 -23.70
N THR A 334 -23.21 18.06 -23.66
CA THR A 334 -23.93 17.77 -22.42
C THR A 334 -23.07 17.01 -21.45
N ASN A 335 -22.18 16.13 -21.90
CA ASN A 335 -21.37 15.21 -21.09
C ASN A 335 -19.96 15.69 -20.76
N VAL A 336 -19.44 16.67 -21.51
CA VAL A 336 -18.19 17.38 -21.19
C VAL A 336 -18.46 18.69 -20.44
N VAL A 337 -19.43 19.50 -20.85
CA VAL A 337 -19.62 20.88 -20.32
C VAL A 337 -20.58 20.98 -19.12
N GLY A 338 -21.61 20.14 -19.07
CA GLY A 338 -22.49 20.02 -17.88
C GLY A 338 -23.91 20.51 -18.11
N ARG A 339 -24.19 20.96 -19.33
CA ARG A 339 -25.48 21.53 -19.72
C ARG A 339 -25.75 21.30 -21.19
N ALA A 340 -26.97 21.58 -21.62
CA ALA A 340 -27.27 21.61 -23.04
C ALA A 340 -26.47 22.72 -23.75
N GLY A 341 -26.01 22.44 -24.97
CA GLY A 341 -25.37 23.42 -25.84
C GLY A 341 -26.42 24.31 -26.50
N THR A 342 -26.06 25.57 -26.72
CA THR A 342 -26.82 26.46 -27.59
C THR A 342 -26.53 26.12 -29.06
N ASP A 343 -27.40 26.54 -29.97
CA ASP A 343 -27.21 26.29 -31.41
C ASP A 343 -25.83 26.78 -31.92
N SER A 344 -25.37 27.93 -31.44
CA SER A 344 -24.06 28.48 -31.81
C SER A 344 -22.88 27.65 -31.28
N GLU A 345 -23.03 27.04 -30.11
CA GLU A 345 -22.00 26.19 -29.50
C GLU A 345 -21.94 24.82 -30.19
N LEU A 346 -23.11 24.21 -30.41
CA LEU A 346 -23.20 22.93 -31.13
C LEU A 346 -22.71 23.07 -32.57
N LYS A 347 -22.92 24.24 -33.17
CA LYS A 347 -22.45 24.54 -34.53
C LYS A 347 -20.94 24.34 -34.69
N ILE A 348 -20.14 24.67 -33.66
CA ILE A 348 -18.69 24.47 -33.68
C ILE A 348 -18.36 22.98 -33.90
N LEU A 349 -19.01 22.09 -33.14
CA LEU A 349 -18.82 20.65 -33.24
C LEU A 349 -19.34 20.08 -34.56
N THR A 350 -20.50 20.56 -35.04
CA THR A 350 -21.05 20.09 -36.32
C THR A 350 -20.22 20.56 -37.52
N ASP A 351 -19.60 21.74 -37.45
CA ASP A 351 -18.71 22.24 -38.51
C ASP A 351 -17.42 21.41 -38.57
N ILE A 352 -16.90 20.95 -37.42
CA ILE A 352 -15.78 20.00 -37.37
C ILE A 352 -16.14 18.68 -38.07
N LEU A 353 -17.33 18.15 -37.81
CA LEU A 353 -17.82 16.93 -38.49
C LEU A 353 -17.99 17.15 -40.00
N ALA A 354 -18.54 18.30 -40.40
CA ALA A 354 -18.69 18.66 -41.81
C ALA A 354 -17.33 18.84 -42.52
N GLY A 355 -16.29 19.22 -41.77
CA GLY A 355 -14.91 19.33 -42.22
C GLY A 355 -14.20 17.98 -42.43
N GLY A 356 -14.85 16.85 -42.17
CA GLY A 356 -14.35 15.51 -42.45
C GLY A 356 -13.82 14.73 -41.24
N VAL A 357 -13.90 15.30 -40.03
CA VAL A 357 -13.63 14.55 -38.79
C VAL A 357 -14.79 13.59 -38.54
N SER A 358 -14.51 12.33 -38.28
CA SER A 358 -15.55 11.36 -37.96
C SER A 358 -16.15 11.61 -36.58
N ALA A 359 -17.38 11.15 -36.35
CA ALA A 359 -18.03 11.26 -35.03
C ALA A 359 -17.21 10.57 -33.93
N ALA A 360 -16.60 9.43 -34.24
CA ALA A 360 -15.72 8.70 -33.33
C ALA A 360 -14.45 9.49 -32.97
N GLU A 361 -13.79 10.12 -33.95
CA GLU A 361 -12.64 10.99 -33.70
C GLU A 361 -13.04 12.21 -32.85
N LEU A 362 -14.22 12.79 -33.09
CA LEU A 362 -14.72 13.90 -32.28
C LEU A 362 -14.96 13.49 -30.82
N VAL A 363 -15.44 12.28 -30.56
CA VAL A 363 -15.55 11.76 -29.18
C VAL A 363 -14.17 11.65 -28.54
N VAL A 364 -13.17 11.12 -29.24
CA VAL A 364 -11.81 10.98 -28.70
C VAL A 364 -11.20 12.35 -28.40
N LEU A 365 -11.44 13.36 -29.25
CA LEU A 365 -11.03 14.74 -28.98
C LEU A 365 -11.72 15.27 -27.72
N ALA A 366 -13.04 15.11 -27.61
CA ALA A 366 -13.81 15.56 -26.45
C ALA A 366 -13.38 14.87 -25.15
N ALA A 367 -13.09 13.57 -25.21
CA ALA A 367 -12.61 12.75 -24.09
C ALA A 367 -11.30 13.28 -23.49
N ASN A 368 -10.43 13.84 -24.33
CA ASN A 368 -9.12 14.35 -23.92
C ASN A 368 -9.12 15.85 -23.53
N LEU A 369 -10.28 16.51 -23.52
CA LEU A 369 -10.38 17.89 -23.05
C LEU A 369 -10.20 17.96 -21.52
N GLU A 370 -9.55 19.03 -21.06
CA GLU A 370 -9.41 19.34 -19.62
C GLU A 370 -10.79 19.46 -18.95
N ALA A 371 -11.77 20.07 -19.62
CA ALA A 371 -13.13 20.16 -19.13
C ALA A 371 -13.76 18.78 -18.82
N ASN A 372 -13.44 17.76 -19.63
CA ASN A 372 -13.91 16.40 -19.39
C ASN A 372 -13.18 15.79 -18.18
N ALA A 373 -11.86 15.96 -18.10
CA ALA A 373 -11.04 15.47 -16.99
C ALA A 373 -11.49 16.06 -15.64
N VAL A 374 -11.80 17.36 -15.59
CA VAL A 374 -12.38 18.02 -14.40
C VAL A 374 -13.74 17.43 -14.08
N ARG A 375 -14.60 17.23 -15.08
CA ARG A 375 -15.97 16.79 -14.86
C ARG A 375 -16.09 15.35 -14.38
N ILE A 376 -15.20 14.46 -14.81
CA ILE A 376 -15.16 13.08 -14.32
C ILE A 376 -14.35 12.93 -13.04
N ASP A 377 -13.82 14.03 -12.48
CA ASP A 377 -12.89 14.01 -11.36
C ASP A 377 -11.72 13.05 -11.60
N LEU A 378 -11.05 13.20 -12.75
CA LEU A 378 -9.94 12.31 -13.12
C LEU A 378 -8.82 12.34 -12.07
N VAL A 379 -8.61 13.48 -11.40
CA VAL A 379 -7.64 13.61 -10.31
C VAL A 379 -8.04 12.74 -9.11
N GLY A 380 -9.29 12.80 -8.66
CA GLY A 380 -9.79 11.95 -7.58
C GLY A 380 -9.75 10.47 -7.95
N LEU A 381 -10.07 10.13 -9.20
CA LEU A 381 -9.94 8.77 -9.71
C LEU A 381 -8.48 8.31 -9.75
N THR A 382 -7.52 9.17 -10.09
CA THR A 382 -6.08 8.81 -10.07
C THR A 382 -5.61 8.48 -8.66
N ALA A 383 -6.20 9.11 -7.63
CA ALA A 383 -5.88 8.81 -6.24
C ALA A 383 -6.54 7.52 -5.74
N LYS A 384 -7.73 7.17 -6.22
CA LYS A 384 -8.56 6.07 -5.67
C LYS A 384 -8.70 4.85 -6.56
N GLY A 385 -8.27 4.94 -7.82
CA GLY A 385 -8.54 3.98 -8.87
C GLY A 385 -9.97 4.05 -9.42
N LEU A 386 -10.26 3.17 -10.38
CA LEU A 386 -11.57 3.04 -11.04
C LEU A 386 -12.13 1.63 -10.86
N GLU A 387 -13.29 1.51 -10.20
CA GLU A 387 -13.94 0.23 -9.93
C GLU A 387 -14.55 -0.39 -11.19
N PHE A 388 -14.41 -1.72 -11.33
CA PHE A 388 -15.02 -2.47 -12.42
C PHE A 388 -15.33 -3.93 -12.04
N ALA A 389 -16.14 -4.58 -12.88
CA ALA A 389 -16.66 -5.94 -12.65
C ALA A 389 -15.70 -7.06 -13.06
#